data_AF-A0A3D0ZXZ0-F1
#
_entry.id   AF-A0A3D0ZXZ0-F1
#
_cell.length_a   1.000
_cell.length_b   1.000
_cell.length_c   1.000
_cell.angle_alpha   90.00
_cell.angle_beta   90.00
_cell.angle_gamma   90.00
#
_symmetry.space_group_name_H-M   'P 1'
#
loop_
_entity.id
_entity.type
_entity.pdbx_description
1 polymer ?
#
loop_
_entity_poly.entity_id
_entity_poly.type
_entity_poly.pdbx_seq_one_letter_code
_entity_poly.pdbx_strand_id
1 'polypeptide(L)' 'HERLLDAVFSMASNGEFRDYVAAEQAVMAVALLVDSVESRQLSSTWLDRVYESVADEDTFDPYSFAEEFSSAKF' A
#
# COMPACT_ATOMS: atom_id res chain seq x y z
N HIS A 1 3.86 -0.79 -15.91
CA HIS A 1 3.36 -0.33 -14.61
C HIS A 1 2.83 -1.49 -13.77
N GLU A 2 2.05 -2.41 -14.34
CA GLU A 2 1.52 -3.61 -13.65
C GLU A 2 2.58 -4.42 -12.87
N ARG A 3 3.70 -4.80 -13.52
CA ARG A 3 4.79 -5.55 -12.84
C ARG A 3 5.42 -4.85 -11.61
N LEU A 4 5.41 -3.52 -11.56
CA LEU A 4 5.94 -2.78 -10.42
C LEU A 4 4.91 -2.72 -9.30
N LEU A 5 3.64 -2.52 -9.64
CA LEU A 5 2.54 -2.56 -8.68
C LEU A 5 2.49 -3.94 -8.02
N ASP A 6 2.52 -5.02 -8.79
CA ASP A 6 2.54 -6.40 -8.29
C ASP A 6 3.72 -6.66 -7.34
N ALA A 7 4.90 -6.11 -7.65
CA ALA A 7 6.08 -6.24 -6.80
C ALA A 7 5.89 -5.51 -5.46
N VAL A 8 5.39 -4.27 -5.48
CA VAL A 8 5.13 -3.51 -4.25
C VAL A 8 4.07 -4.19 -3.39
N PHE A 9 2.99 -4.71 -4.01
CA PHE A 9 1.97 -5.51 -3.31
C PHE A 9 2.54 -6.77 -2.66
N SER A 10 3.36 -7.51 -3.39
CA SER A 10 4.00 -8.72 -2.87
C SER A 10 4.90 -8.40 -1.67
N MET A 11 5.77 -7.39 -1.80
CA MET A 11 6.64 -6.95 -0.71
C MET A 11 5.84 -6.50 0.53
N ALA A 12 4.77 -5.73 0.33
CA ALA A 12 3.94 -5.25 1.42
C ALA A 12 3.17 -6.37 2.13
N SER A 13 2.51 -7.24 1.37
CA SER A 13 1.80 -8.41 1.94
C SER A 13 2.73 -9.40 2.65
N ASN A 14 4.01 -9.49 2.26
CA ASN A 14 5.03 -10.28 2.94
C ASN A 14 5.61 -9.60 4.19
N GLY A 15 5.20 -8.37 4.52
CA GLY A 15 5.69 -7.62 5.69
C GLY A 15 7.13 -7.13 5.55
N GLU A 16 7.58 -6.84 4.32
CA GLU A 16 8.94 -6.36 4.06
C GLU A 16 9.13 -4.89 4.43
N PHE A 17 8.06 -4.08 4.45
CA PHE A 17 8.09 -2.68 4.87
C PHE A 17 7.94 -2.56 6.39
N ARG A 18 9.05 -2.79 7.12
CA ARG A 18 9.11 -2.72 8.59
C ARG A 18 9.39 -1.32 9.14
N ASP A 19 9.81 -0.41 8.26
CA ASP A 19 10.16 0.96 8.58
C ASP A 19 9.08 1.89 8.04
N TYR A 20 8.71 2.90 8.84
CA TYR A 20 7.66 3.85 8.51
C TYR A 20 7.92 4.57 7.19
N VAL A 21 9.14 5.08 7.00
CA VAL A 21 9.51 5.84 5.79
C VAL A 21 9.38 4.94 4.57
N ALA A 22 9.88 3.70 4.64
CA ALA A 22 9.76 2.74 3.55
C ALA A 22 8.29 2.41 3.22
N ALA A 23 7.44 2.25 4.24
CA ALA A 23 6.01 2.02 4.06
C ALA A 23 5.30 3.23 3.41
N GLU A 24 5.57 4.45 3.88
CA GLU A 24 5.03 5.69 3.30
C GLU A 24 5.43 5.84 1.82
N GLN A 25 6.70 5.60 1.49
CA GLN A 25 7.16 5.63 0.09
C GLN A 25 6.45 4.57 -0.77
N ALA A 26 6.17 3.39 -0.21
CA ALA A 26 5.44 2.34 -0.90
C ALA A 26 3.98 2.77 -1.19
N VAL A 27 3.29 3.39 -0.22
CA VAL A 27 1.93 3.93 -0.42
C VAL A 27 1.91 5.00 -1.50
N MET A 28 2.86 5.94 -1.48
CA MET A 28 2.96 6.96 -2.53
C MET A 28 3.22 6.36 -3.92
N ALA A 29 4.09 5.36 -4.01
CA ALA A 29 4.35 4.65 -5.26
C ALA A 29 3.10 3.93 -5.77
N VAL A 30 2.36 3.25 -4.89
CA VAL A 30 1.07 2.61 -5.22
C VAL A 30 0.10 3.66 -5.74
N ALA A 31 -0.06 4.79 -5.07
CA ALA A 31 -0.98 5.84 -5.49
C ALA A 31 -0.68 6.36 -6.91
N LEU A 32 0.60 6.64 -7.21
CA LEU A 32 1.03 7.07 -8.54
C LEU A 32 0.76 6.00 -9.60
N LEU A 33 1.02 4.73 -9.27
CA LEU A 33 0.82 3.62 -10.19
C LEU A 33 -0.67 3.34 -10.44
N VAL A 34 -1.50 3.44 -9.41
CA VAL A 34 -2.95 3.27 -9.52
C VAL A 34 -3.57 4.42 -10.33
N ASP A 35 -3.15 5.67 -10.13
CA ASP A 35 -3.63 6.79 -10.95
C ASP A 35 -3.21 6.64 -12.43
N SER A 36 -2.03 6.06 -12.67
CA SER A 36 -1.52 5.82 -14.03
C SER A 36 -2.19 4.68 -14.79
N VAL A 37 -2.79 3.73 -14.07
CA VAL A 37 -3.56 2.63 -14.65
C VAL A 37 -5.00 3.14 -14.64
N GLU A 38 -5.69 3.25 -15.78
CA GLU A 38 -7.10 3.71 -15.85
C GLU A 38 -8.12 2.79 -15.12
N SER A 39 -7.65 1.99 -14.16
CA SER A 39 -8.43 1.22 -13.20
C SER A 39 -8.92 2.12 -12.06
N ARG A 40 -9.96 2.91 -12.36
CA ARG A 40 -10.84 3.51 -11.33
C ARG A 40 -11.53 2.47 -10.42
N GLN A 41 -11.29 1.18 -10.65
CA GLN A 41 -11.94 0.07 -9.94
C GLN A 41 -11.11 -0.48 -8.77
N LEU A 42 -9.85 -0.06 -8.61
CA LEU A 42 -9.17 -0.23 -7.33
C LEU A 42 -9.94 0.63 -6.31
N SER A 43 -10.75 -0.03 -5.47
CA SER A 43 -11.74 0.66 -4.66
C SER A 43 -11.06 1.74 -3.82
N SER A 44 -11.55 2.98 -3.91
CA SER A 44 -11.03 4.11 -3.13
C SER A 44 -10.88 3.76 -1.66
N THR A 45 -11.83 2.99 -1.11
CA THR A 45 -11.82 2.53 0.27
C THR A 45 -10.59 1.71 0.67
N TRP A 46 -10.02 0.88 -0.21
CA TRP A 46 -8.80 0.15 0.13
C TRP A 46 -7.59 1.09 0.15
N LEU A 47 -7.48 1.98 -0.85
CA LEU A 47 -6.42 2.99 -0.87
C LEU A 47 -6.50 3.92 0.35
N ASP A 48 -7.71 4.32 0.76
CA ASP A 48 -7.94 5.14 1.94
C ASP A 48 -7.41 4.45 3.21
N ARG A 49 -7.63 3.14 3.38
CA ARG A 49 -7.09 2.38 4.52
C ARG A 49 -5.56 2.29 4.49
N VAL A 50 -4.98 2.07 3.31
CA VAL A 50 -3.53 2.02 3.14
C VAL A 50 -2.91 3.39 3.45
N TYR A 51 -3.53 4.50 3.05
CA TYR A 51 -3.11 5.84 3.44
C TYR A 51 -3.19 6.07 4.95
N GLU A 52 -4.29 5.67 5.58
CA GLU A 52 -4.47 5.82 7.02
C GLU A 52 -3.41 5.03 7.81
N SER A 53 -3.02 3.85 7.33
CA SER A 53 -2.03 3.00 7.99
C SER A 53 -0.62 3.61 8.07
N VAL A 54 -0.33 4.68 7.31
CA VAL A 54 0.93 5.43 7.33
C VAL A 54 0.72 6.92 7.66
N ALA A 55 -0.45 7.30 8.16
CA ALA A 55 -0.78 8.71 8.40
C ALA A 55 0.00 9.34 9.58
N ASP A 56 0.46 8.52 10.53
CA ASP A 56 1.18 8.96 11.73
C ASP A 56 2.33 8.00 12.06
N GLU A 57 3.56 8.51 11.98
CA GLU A 57 4.80 7.76 12.27
C GLU A 57 4.81 7.18 13.69
N ASP A 58 4.29 7.91 14.68
CA ASP A 58 4.34 7.51 16.09
C ASP A 58 3.43 6.31 16.40
N THR A 59 2.47 6.03 15.51
CA THR A 59 1.49 4.95 15.66
C THR A 59 1.59 3.86 14.60
N PHE A 60 2.57 3.98 13.69
CA PHE A 60 2.77 3.04 12.61
C PHE A 60 3.02 1.61 13.14
N ASP A 61 2.21 0.67 12.65
CA ASP A 61 2.37 -0.76 12.93
C ASP A 61 2.61 -1.52 11.61
N PRO A 62 3.81 -2.09 11.41
CA PRO A 62 4.15 -2.77 10.16
C PRO A 62 3.33 -4.05 9.93
N TYR A 63 2.76 -4.64 10.97
CA TYR A 63 1.89 -5.81 10.83
C TYR A 63 0.51 -5.42 10.30
N SER A 64 -0.12 -4.41 10.91
CA SER A 64 -1.37 -3.83 10.43
C SER A 64 -1.24 -3.31 8.99
N PHE A 65 -0.11 -2.66 8.67
CA PHE A 65 0.21 -2.25 7.30
C PHE A 65 0.19 -3.44 6.33
N ALA A 66 0.89 -4.54 6.64
CA ALA A 66 0.92 -5.73 5.79
C ALA A 66 -0.46 -6.41 5.64
N GLU A 67 -1.29 -6.35 6.68
CA GLU A 67 -2.67 -6.86 6.64
C GLU A 67 -3.54 -6.08 5.66
N GLU A 68 -3.38 -4.76 5.53
CA GLU A 68 -4.13 -3.97 4.54
C GLU A 68 -3.87 -4.44 3.11
N PHE A 69 -2.63 -4.81 2.79
CA PHE A 69 -2.27 -5.37 1.47
C PHE A 69 -2.75 -6.82 1.29
N SER A 70 -2.74 -7.62 2.36
CA SER A 70 -3.23 -9.00 2.33
C SER A 70 -4.76 -9.10 2.23
N SER A 71 -5.48 -8.08 2.73
CA SER A 71 -6.93 -8.00 2.69
C SER A 71 -7.49 -7.47 1.37
N ALA A 72 -6.60 -6.99 0.49
CA ALA A 72 -6.98 -6.39 -0.78
C ALA A 72 -7.64 -7.43 -1.69
N LYS A 73 -8.88 -7.15 -2.11
CA LYS A 73 -9.62 -7.99 -3.05
C LYS A 73 -9.67 -7.27 -4.40
N PHE A 74 -8.98 -7.81 -5.38
CA PHE A 74 -8.97 -7.35 -6.77
C PHE A 74 -9.67 -8.35 -7.68
#